data_AF-A0A658NIG6-F1
#
_entry.id   AF-A0A658NIG6-F1
#
_cell.length_a   1.000
_cell.length_b   1.000
_cell.length_c   1.000
_cell.angle_alpha   90.00
_cell.angle_beta   90.00
_cell.angle_gamma   90.00
#
_symmetry.space_group_name_H-M   'P 1'
#
loop_
_entity.id
_entity.type
_entity.pdbx_description
1 polymer ?
#
loop_
_entity_poly.entity_id
_entity_poly.type
_entity_poly.pdbx_seq_one_letter_code
_entity_poly.pdbx_strand_id
1 'polypeptide(L)' 'IAGYCVLPDDRELLADELKRLADEDICDVIFTTGGTGLSSRDVTPEATLSVAHRQVPGISEAMRAASMKNTDRAMLS' A
#
# COMPACT_ATOMS: atom_id res chain seq x y z
N ILE A 1 -17.16 0.49 -6.60
CA ILE A 1 -16.21 -0.04 -5.60
C ILE A 1 -16.44 -1.54 -5.55
N ALA A 2 -15.44 -2.34 -5.93
CA ALA A 2 -15.55 -3.80 -5.97
C ALA A 2 -15.44 -4.44 -4.57
N GLY A 3 -14.79 -3.76 -3.63
CA GLY A 3 -14.71 -4.16 -2.22
C GLY A 3 -14.18 -3.03 -1.33
N TYR A 4 -14.39 -3.16 -0.02
CA TYR A 4 -13.82 -2.29 1.01
C TYR A 4 -13.61 -3.12 2.29
N CYS A 5 -12.43 -3.00 2.89
CA CYS A 5 -12.09 -3.69 4.13
C CYS A 5 -11.19 -2.79 5.00
N VAL A 6 -11.20 -3.05 6.31
CA VAL A 6 -10.33 -2.40 7.29
C VAL A 6 -9.60 -3.50 8.04
N LEU A 7 -8.27 -3.44 8.03
CA LEU A 7 -7.39 -4.43 8.62
C LEU A 7 -6.47 -3.77 9.65
N PRO A 8 -6.02 -4.52 10.68
CA PRO A 8 -4.99 -4.03 11.59
C PRO A 8 -3.64 -3.89 10.88
N ASP A 9 -2.70 -3.20 11.54
CA ASP A 9 -1.28 -3.12 11.13
C ASP A 9 -0.57 -4.47 11.34
N ASP A 10 -0.98 -5.48 10.57
CA ASP A 10 -0.44 -6.83 10.61
C ASP A 10 0.00 -7.24 9.21
N ARG A 11 1.28 -7.58 9.08
CA ARG A 11 1.90 -7.83 7.78
C ARG A 11 1.29 -9.04 7.06
N GLU A 12 0.98 -10.10 7.78
CA GLU A 12 0.46 -11.34 7.18
C GLU A 12 -0.99 -11.12 6.73
N LEU A 13 -1.83 -10.53 7.58
CA LEU A 13 -3.22 -10.24 7.23
C LEU A 13 -3.35 -9.30 6.03
N LEU A 14 -2.50 -8.27 5.96
CA LEU A 14 -2.46 -7.36 4.82
C LEU A 14 -2.03 -8.08 3.54
N ALA A 15 -0.96 -8.88 3.59
CA ALA A 15 -0.47 -9.62 2.44
C ALA A 15 -1.49 -10.65 1.93
N ASP A 16 -2.18 -11.35 2.83
CA ASP A 16 -3.20 -12.33 2.49
C ASP A 16 -4.41 -11.71 1.81
N GLU A 17 -4.91 -10.57 2.29
CA GLU A 17 -6.02 -9.89 1.62
C GLU A 17 -5.61 -9.30 0.28
N LEU A 18 -4.40 -8.76 0.15
CA LEU A 18 -3.88 -8.28 -1.14
C LEU A 18 -3.79 -9.42 -2.17
N LYS A 19 -3.27 -10.60 -1.77
CA LYS A 19 -3.25 -11.80 -2.63
C LYS A 19 -4.65 -12.22 -3.00
N ARG A 20 -5.57 -12.32 -2.03
CA ARG A 20 -6.95 -12.74 -2.28
C ARG A 20 -7.64 -11.84 -3.30
N LEU A 21 -7.52 -10.51 -3.14
CA LEU A 21 -8.12 -9.55 -4.05
C LEU A 21 -7.56 -9.65 -5.48
N ALA A 22 -6.26 -9.91 -5.62
CA ALA A 22 -5.58 -10.01 -6.91
C ALA A 22 -5.76 -11.39 -7.58
N ASP A 23 -5.51 -12.48 -6.85
CA ASP A 23 -5.47 -13.85 -7.37
C ASP A 23 -6.88 -14.40 -7.68
N GLU A 24 -7.91 -13.93 -6.96
CA GLU A 24 -9.31 -14.27 -7.23
C GLU A 24 -9.98 -13.34 -8.26
N ASP A 25 -9.21 -12.44 -8.90
CA ASP A 25 -9.67 -11.51 -9.94
C ASP A 25 -10.85 -10.61 -9.48
N ILE A 26 -10.81 -10.16 -8.23
CA ILE A 26 -11.87 -9.35 -7.60
C ILE A 26 -11.78 -7.90 -8.07
N CYS A 27 -10.56 -7.40 -8.32
CA CYS A 27 -10.35 -6.04 -8.81
C CYS A 27 -9.06 -5.87 -9.62
N ASP A 28 -9.11 -4.93 -10.58
CA ASP A 28 -7.95 -4.56 -11.39
C ASP A 28 -6.94 -3.66 -10.65
N VAL A 29 -7.41 -2.94 -9.62
CA VAL A 29 -6.61 -1.96 -8.86
C VAL A 29 -7.00 -2.00 -7.39
N ILE A 30 -5.98 -2.10 -6.52
CA ILE A 30 -6.12 -2.03 -5.06
C ILE A 30 -5.48 -0.74 -4.57
N PHE A 31 -6.20 0.03 -3.75
CA PHE A 31 -5.66 1.19 -3.06
C PHE A 31 -5.55 0.86 -1.56
N THR A 32 -4.34 0.87 -1.04
CA THR A 32 -4.09 0.82 0.41
C THR A 32 -3.93 2.23 0.95
N THR A 33 -4.35 2.45 2.20
CA THR A 33 -4.22 3.76 2.86
C THR A 33 -3.84 3.56 4.33
N GLY A 34 -2.80 4.27 4.78
CA GLY A 34 -2.25 4.11 6.13
C GLY A 34 -1.12 3.08 6.20
N GLY A 35 -0.41 3.04 7.33
CA GLY A 35 0.64 2.05 7.58
C GLY A 35 1.93 2.22 6.75
N THR A 36 2.18 3.39 6.16
CA THR A 36 3.36 3.69 5.30
C THR A 36 4.38 4.64 5.94
N GLY A 37 4.18 5.01 7.21
CA GLY A 37 5.10 5.88 7.93
C GLY A 37 6.38 5.19 8.41
N LEU A 38 7.02 5.77 9.43
CA LEU A 38 8.26 5.29 10.03
C LEU A 38 8.07 4.65 11.42
N SER A 39 6.82 4.39 11.83
CA SER A 39 6.52 3.67 13.07
C SER A 39 6.93 2.21 12.95
N SER A 40 7.23 1.56 14.08
CA SER A 40 7.45 0.10 14.11
C SER A 40 6.24 -0.73 13.69
N ARG A 41 5.05 -0.10 13.63
CA ARG A 41 3.81 -0.69 13.15
C ARG A 41 3.50 -0.39 11.69
N ASP A 42 4.19 0.56 11.06
CA ASP A 42 3.94 0.89 9.66
C ASP A 42 4.54 -0.22 8.78
N VAL A 43 3.71 -1.21 8.42
CA VAL A 43 4.14 -2.45 7.72
C VAL A 43 3.47 -2.65 6.36
N THR A 44 2.69 -1.67 5.89
CA THR A 44 1.95 -1.76 4.62
C THR A 44 2.89 -1.86 3.40
N PRO A 45 4.01 -1.11 3.33
CA PRO A 45 4.99 -1.29 2.25
C PRO A 45 5.55 -2.72 2.21
N GLU A 46 5.96 -3.28 3.34
CA GLU A 46 6.55 -4.62 3.44
C GLU A 46 5.55 -5.73 3.10
N ALA A 47 4.29 -5.58 3.51
CA ALA A 47 3.21 -6.48 3.12
C ALA A 47 2.99 -6.44 1.60
N THR A 48 2.86 -5.24 1.03
CA THR A 48 2.66 -5.03 -0.42
C THR A 48 3.81 -5.60 -1.24
N LEU A 49 5.05 -5.34 -0.82
CA LEU A 49 6.26 -5.83 -1.50
C LEU A 49 6.39 -7.36 -1.44
N SER A 50 5.86 -8.01 -0.41
CA SER A 50 5.93 -9.47 -0.28
C SER A 50 5.04 -10.22 -1.28
N VAL A 51 4.05 -9.54 -1.86
CA VAL A 51 3.07 -10.15 -2.78
C VAL A 51 3.17 -9.58 -4.20
N ALA A 52 3.78 -8.41 -4.38
CA ALA A 52 3.94 -7.79 -5.68
C ALA A 52 4.97 -8.55 -6.55
N HIS A 53 4.54 -9.03 -7.72
CA HIS A 53 5.43 -9.67 -8.69
C HIS A 53 6.50 -8.72 -9.26
N ARG A 54 6.15 -7.44 -9.45
CA ARG A 54 7.05 -6.42 -9.98
C ARG A 54 6.70 -5.06 -9.41
N GLN A 55 7.72 -4.30 -9.03
CA GLN A 55 7.55 -2.91 -8.60
C GLN A 55 7.53 -1.94 -9.78
N VAL A 56 6.75 -0.87 -9.61
CA VAL A 56 6.74 0.30 -10.50
C VAL A 56 7.08 1.54 -9.65
N PRO A 57 8.36 1.78 -9.34
CA PRO A 57 8.76 2.82 -8.38
C PRO A 57 8.32 4.24 -8.79
N GLY A 58 8.19 4.51 -10.09
CA GLY A 58 7.71 5.80 -10.59
C GLY A 58 6.31 6.18 -10.10
N ILE A 59 5.46 5.22 -9.73
CA ILE A 59 4.13 5.52 -9.16
C ILE A 59 4.28 6.10 -7.75
N SER A 60 5.02 5.43 -6.86
CA SER A 60 5.20 5.92 -5.48
C SER A 60 6.01 7.22 -5.43
N GLU A 61 6.97 7.39 -6.33
CA GLU A 61 7.72 8.64 -6.51
C GLU A 61 6.82 9.79 -6.94
N ALA A 62 5.96 9.58 -7.94
CA ALA A 62 5.02 10.59 -8.40
C ALA A 62 4.00 10.97 -7.30
N MET A 63 3.52 10.00 -6.52
CA MET A 63 2.62 10.23 -5.38
C MET A 63 3.27 11.11 -4.31
N ARG A 64 4.53 10.82 -3.93
CA ARG A 64 5.31 11.66 -3.01
C ARG A 64 5.56 13.06 -3.58
N ALA A 65 6.04 13.15 -4.82
CA ALA A 65 6.36 14.41 -5.47
C ALA A 65 5.14 15.34 -5.59
N ALA A 66 3.97 14.78 -5.89
CA ALA A 66 2.72 15.53 -5.92
C ALA A 66 2.33 16.01 -4.51
N SER A 67 2.44 15.14 -3.50
CA SER A 67 2.04 15.43 -2.12
C SER A 67 2.98 16.42 -1.43
N MET A 68 4.28 16.40 -1.75
CA MET A 68 5.27 17.35 -1.23
C MET A 68 4.97 18.81 -1.61
N LYS A 69 4.17 19.06 -2.66
CA LYS A 69 3.69 20.42 -2.98
C LYS A 69 2.76 21.00 -1.90
N ASN A 70 2.17 20.14 -1.07
CA ASN A 70 1.24 20.51 -0.01
C ASN A 70 1.85 20.38 1.39
N THR A 71 2.78 19.44 1.59
CA THR A 71 3.45 19.22 2.88
C THR A 71 4.80 18.50 2.72
N ASP A 72 5.86 19.04 3.31
CA ASP A 72 7.20 18.44 3.29
C ASP A 72 7.23 17.04 3.94
N ARG A 73 6.28 16.76 4.85
CA ARG A 73 6.16 15.45 5.52
C ARG A 73 5.82 14.32 4.56
N ALA A 74 5.32 14.62 3.36
CA ALA A 74 5.01 13.60 2.36
C ALA A 74 6.25 12.82 1.91
N MET A 75 7.47 13.33 2.14
CA MET A 75 8.70 12.58 1.86
C MET A 75 8.92 11.35 2.76
N LEU A 76 8.19 11.26 3.88
CA LEU A 76 8.35 10.21 4.89
C LEU A 76 7.52 8.95 4.60
N SER A 77 6.81 8.91 3.47
CA SER A 77 5.95 7.80 3.04
C SER A 77 6.46 7.13 1.78
#